data_AF-A0A5N6L6X1-F1
#
_entry.id   AF-A0A5N6L6X1-F1
#
_cell.length_a   1.000
_cell.length_b   1.000
_cell.length_c   1.000
_cell.angle_alpha   90.00
_cell.angle_beta   90.00
_cell.angle_gamma   90.00
#
_symmetry.space_group_name_H-M   'P 1'
#
loop_
_entity.id
_entity.type
_entity.pdbx_description
1 polymer ?
#
loop_
_entity_poly.entity_id
_entity_poly.type
_entity_poly.pdbx_seq_one_letter_code
_entity_poly.pdbx_strand_id
1 'polypeptide(L)'
;MVTGDNLQTVKAIAFECGILDSDADAAEPNLIEGKAFCALPDKEREKIADQISVMGRSSPNDELLLVQALRKSGHVVAVTGDGANDAPALHEADIGLAMGIAGTEVAKESSDIIILDDNFASVLKVSLVL
;
A
#
# COMPACT_ATOMS: atom_id res chain seq x y z
N MET A 1 3.59 -0.58 3.30
CA MET A 1 3.48 0.90 3.23
C MET A 1 3.94 1.35 1.86
N VAL A 2 3.13 2.15 1.15
CA VAL A 2 3.45 2.67 -0.18
C VAL A 2 3.23 4.18 -0.15
N THR A 3 4.19 4.98 -0.59
CA THR A 3 4.08 6.45 -0.60
C THR A 3 4.94 7.09 -1.69
N GLY A 4 4.53 8.27 -2.14
CA GLY A 4 5.32 9.14 -3.02
C GLY A 4 6.53 9.82 -2.35
N ASP A 5 6.66 9.70 -1.02
CA ASP A 5 7.77 10.29 -0.28
C ASP A 5 9.13 9.72 -0.66
N ASN A 6 10.19 10.49 -0.42
CA ASN A 6 11.55 10.03 -0.65
C ASN A 6 11.93 8.90 0.33
N LEU A 7 12.94 8.09 -0.05
CA LEU A 7 13.36 6.93 0.74
C LEU A 7 13.79 7.25 2.18
N GLN A 8 14.38 8.42 2.43
CA GLN A 8 14.82 8.79 3.78
C GLN A 8 13.62 9.04 4.69
N THR A 9 12.62 9.79 4.21
CA THR A 9 11.39 10.08 4.94
C THR A 9 10.60 8.80 5.21
N VAL A 10 10.34 7.98 4.18
CA VAL A 10 9.54 6.77 4.36
C VAL A 10 10.24 5.74 5.24
N LYS A 11 11.58 5.63 5.17
CA LYS A 11 12.36 4.76 6.07
C LYS A 11 12.20 5.17 7.53
N ALA A 12 12.28 6.47 7.84
CA ALA A 12 12.10 6.97 9.20
C ALA A 12 10.68 6.67 9.72
N ILE A 13 9.65 6.97 8.93
CA ILE A 13 8.25 6.71 9.30
C ILE A 13 8.00 5.20 9.46
N ALA A 14 8.55 4.36 8.59
CA ALA A 14 8.40 2.91 8.68
C ALA A 14 9.00 2.33 9.96
N PHE A 15 10.12 2.88 10.46
CA PHE A 15 10.65 2.51 11.78
C PHE A 15 9.75 2.95 12.92
N GLU A 16 9.25 4.19 12.89
CA GLU A 16 8.35 4.71 13.92
C GLU A 16 7.04 3.92 14.00
N CYS A 17 6.53 3.46 12.86
CA CYS A 17 5.35 2.60 12.77
C CYS A 17 5.63 1.11 13.08
N GLY A 18 6.89 0.71 13.24
CA GLY A 18 7.27 -0.71 13.45
C GLY A 18 7.03 -1.61 12.24
N ILE A 19 7.06 -1.05 11.02
CA ILE A 19 6.98 -1.81 9.75
C ILE A 19 8.34 -2.37 9.36
N LEU A 20 9.41 -1.65 9.70
CA LEU A 20 10.80 -2.11 9.58
C LEU A 20 11.41 -2.18 10.98
N ASP A 21 12.25 -3.18 11.24
CA ASP A 21 12.83 -3.42 12.56
C ASP A 21 14.28 -2.96 12.69
N SER A 22 15.05 -3.03 11.60
CA SER A 22 16.46 -2.65 11.59
C SER A 22 16.93 -2.03 10.27
N ASP A 23 18.11 -1.39 10.29
CA ASP A 23 18.76 -0.90 9.07
C ASP A 23 19.07 -2.02 8.06
N ALA A 24 19.27 -3.25 8.53
CA ALA A 24 19.48 -4.40 7.66
C ALA A 24 18.20 -4.77 6.90
N ASP A 25 17.03 -4.55 7.50
CA ASP A 25 15.72 -4.77 6.87
C ASP A 25 15.31 -3.58 5.98
N ALA A 26 15.92 -2.41 6.17
CA ALA A 26 15.67 -1.21 5.38
C ALA A 26 16.53 -1.14 4.11
N ALA A 27 16.57 -2.25 3.37
CA ALA A 27 17.25 -2.41 2.08
C ALA A 27 16.38 -3.23 1.12
N GLU A 28 16.77 -3.30 -0.15
CA GLU A 28 16.05 -4.13 -1.13
C GLU A 28 16.10 -5.62 -0.74
N PRO A 29 14.99 -6.37 -0.94
CA PRO A 29 13.73 -5.93 -1.55
C PRO A 29 12.72 -5.32 -0.55
N ASN A 30 12.97 -5.38 0.76
CA ASN A 30 12.03 -4.94 1.80
C ASN A 30 11.68 -3.44 1.73
N LEU A 31 12.68 -2.61 1.40
CA LEU A 31 12.53 -1.18 1.08
C LEU A 31 12.97 -0.95 -0.37
N ILE A 32 12.06 -0.52 -1.24
CA ILE A 32 12.33 -0.34 -2.68
C ILE A 32 11.77 1.00 -3.20
N GLU A 33 12.36 1.56 -4.26
CA GLU A 33 11.74 2.65 -5.01
C GLU A 33 10.71 2.12 -6.01
N GLY A 34 9.58 2.83 -6.17
CA GLY A 34 8.53 2.46 -7.13
C GLY A 34 9.06 2.29 -8.56
N LYS A 35 10.00 3.14 -8.99
CA LYS A 35 10.66 3.01 -10.30
C LYS A 35 11.46 1.71 -10.44
N ALA A 36 12.16 1.27 -9.39
CA ALA A 36 12.93 0.03 -9.41
C ALA A 36 12.00 -1.18 -9.49
N PHE A 37 10.92 -1.17 -8.70
CA PHE A 37 9.88 -2.20 -8.74
C PHE A 37 9.22 -2.33 -10.12
N CYS A 38 8.85 -1.21 -10.74
CA CYS A 38 8.20 -1.22 -12.05
C CYS A 38 9.13 -1.67 -13.18
N ALA A 39 10.43 -1.47 -13.04
CA ALA A 39 11.42 -1.91 -14.03
C ALA A 39 11.62 -3.44 -14.05
N LEU A 40 11.15 -4.15 -13.02
CA LEU A 40 11.27 -5.60 -12.96
C LEU A 40 10.35 -6.29 -13.99
N PRO A 41 10.78 -7.40 -14.60
CA PRO A 41 9.90 -8.26 -15.38
C PRO A 41 8.73 -8.78 -14.53
N ASP A 42 7.55 -8.98 -15.13
CA ASP A 42 6.35 -9.38 -14.40
C ASP A 42 6.55 -10.58 -13.46
N LYS A 43 7.23 -11.64 -13.93
CA LYS A 43 7.51 -12.83 -13.11
C LYS A 43 8.44 -12.58 -11.92
N GLU A 44 9.32 -11.59 -12.01
CA GLU A 44 10.21 -11.22 -10.93
C GLU A 44 9.49 -10.28 -9.96
N ARG A 45 8.69 -9.36 -10.49
CA ARG A 45 7.81 -8.48 -9.73
C ARG A 45 6.86 -9.28 -8.83
N GLU A 46 6.19 -10.29 -9.38
CA GLU A 46 5.30 -11.20 -8.62
C GLU A 46 6.03 -11.93 -7.49
N LYS A 47 7.29 -12.31 -7.70
CA LYS A 47 8.10 -13.02 -6.68
C LYS A 47 8.58 -12.12 -5.56
N ILE A 48 8.92 -10.86 -5.87
CA ILE A 48 9.44 -9.95 -4.86
C ILE A 48 8.34 -9.15 -4.15
N ALA A 49 7.14 -9.06 -4.73
CA ALA A 49 6.00 -8.34 -4.15
C ALA A 49 5.74 -8.75 -2.69
N ASP A 50 5.84 -10.04 -2.40
CA ASP A 50 5.64 -10.62 -1.06
C ASP A 50 6.71 -10.21 -0.03
N GLN A 51 7.86 -9.71 -0.48
CA GLN A 51 8.97 -9.29 0.38
C GLN A 51 8.96 -7.78 0.63
N ILE A 52 8.27 -7.01 -0.21
CA ILE A 52 8.22 -5.55 -0.10
C ILE A 52 7.35 -5.15 1.09
N SER A 53 7.98 -4.56 2.10
CA SER A 53 7.29 -3.98 3.25
C SER A 53 7.02 -2.49 3.05
N VAL A 54 7.95 -1.80 2.36
CA VAL A 54 7.94 -0.36 2.15
C VAL A 54 8.33 -0.01 0.72
N MET A 55 7.51 0.79 0.05
CA MET A 55 7.81 1.37 -1.26
C MET A 55 7.79 2.90 -1.18
N GLY A 56 8.92 3.52 -1.50
CA GLY A 56 9.06 4.98 -1.58
C GLY A 56 9.10 5.48 -3.03
N ARG A 57 8.94 6.80 -3.21
CA ARG A 57 8.86 7.47 -4.52
C ARG A 57 7.86 6.78 -5.47
N SER A 58 6.78 6.24 -4.90
CA SER A 58 5.77 5.49 -5.64
C SER A 58 4.88 6.43 -6.46
N SER A 59 4.62 6.04 -7.70
CA SER A 59 3.55 6.62 -8.52
C SER A 59 2.22 5.89 -8.29
N PRO A 60 1.06 6.48 -8.65
CA PRO A 60 -0.23 5.77 -8.62
C PRO A 60 -0.21 4.43 -9.38
N ASN A 61 0.56 4.38 -10.48
CA ASN A 61 0.69 3.16 -11.28
C ASN A 61 1.58 2.11 -10.58
N ASP A 62 2.57 2.54 -9.80
CA ASP A 62 3.49 1.63 -9.10
C ASP A 62 2.73 0.91 -7.98
N GLU A 63 1.86 1.63 -7.26
CA GLU A 63 0.98 1.08 -6.24
C GLU A 63 -0.02 0.08 -6.84
N LEU A 64 -0.68 0.45 -7.94
CA LEU A 64 -1.57 -0.45 -8.66
C LEU A 64 -0.86 -1.73 -9.10
N LEU A 65 0.37 -1.62 -9.63
CA LEU A 65 1.16 -2.79 -10.04
C LEU A 65 1.52 -3.69 -8.86
N LEU A 66 1.76 -3.13 -7.68
CA LEU A 66 2.01 -3.91 -6.47
C LEU A 66 0.78 -4.70 -6.04
N VAL A 67 -0.40 -4.04 -6.01
CA VAL A 67 -1.68 -4.69 -5.71
C VAL A 67 -1.93 -5.84 -6.69
N GLN A 68 -1.78 -5.60 -7.99
CA GLN A 68 -1.96 -6.63 -9.02
C GLN A 68 -0.98 -7.79 -8.87
N ALA A 69 0.28 -7.52 -8.53
CA ALA A 69 1.28 -8.57 -8.31
C ALA A 69 0.91 -9.45 -7.11
N LEU A 70 0.53 -8.86 -5.98
CA LEU A 70 0.10 -9.58 -4.78
C LEU A 70 -1.17 -10.42 -5.03
N ARG A 71 -2.17 -9.84 -5.70
CA ARG A 71 -3.41 -10.56 -6.07
C ARG A 71 -3.13 -11.75 -7.00
N LYS A 72 -2.27 -11.57 -8.02
CA LYS A 72 -1.86 -12.66 -8.93
C LYS A 72 -1.13 -13.79 -8.20
N SER A 73 -0.39 -13.46 -7.14
CA SER A 73 0.25 -14.45 -6.26
C SER A 73 -0.74 -15.18 -5.33
N GLY A 74 -2.04 -14.86 -5.40
CA GLY A 74 -3.11 -15.52 -4.65
C GLY A 74 -3.39 -14.93 -3.27
N HIS A 75 -2.82 -13.76 -2.96
CA HIS A 75 -3.13 -13.05 -1.72
C HIS A 75 -4.48 -12.33 -1.81
N VAL A 76 -5.16 -12.23 -0.67
CA VAL A 76 -6.28 -11.29 -0.50
C VAL A 76 -5.69 -9.95 -0.05
N VAL A 77 -5.88 -8.92 -0.86
CA VAL A 77 -5.22 -7.62 -0.69
C VAL A 77 -6.23 -6.59 -0.22
N ALA A 78 -5.94 -5.95 0.91
CA ALA A 78 -6.64 -4.76 1.36
C ALA A 78 -5.75 -3.52 1.12
N VAL A 79 -6.34 -2.45 0.58
CA VAL A 79 -5.66 -1.17 0.35
C VAL A 79 -6.34 -0.10 1.18
N THR A 80 -5.54 0.77 1.79
CA THR A 80 -6.01 1.95 2.51
C THR A 80 -5.46 3.19 1.83
N GLY A 81 -6.29 4.19 1.61
CA GLY A 81 -5.88 5.43 0.93
C GLY A 81 -6.84 6.58 1.21
N ASP A 82 -6.37 7.80 1.03
CA ASP A 82 -7.13 9.03 1.22
C ASP A 82 -7.09 9.94 -0.01
N GLY A 83 -6.06 9.79 -0.86
CA GLY A 83 -5.87 10.60 -2.05
C GLY A 83 -6.58 10.06 -3.28
N ALA A 84 -6.89 10.95 -4.23
CA ALA A 84 -7.36 10.56 -5.56
C ALA A 84 -6.33 9.72 -6.34
N ASN A 85 -5.07 9.78 -5.93
CA ASN A 85 -3.98 8.96 -6.46
C ASN A 85 -4.12 7.47 -6.09
N ASP A 86 -4.78 7.18 -4.97
CA ASP A 86 -4.91 5.82 -4.44
C ASP A 86 -6.13 5.10 -5.05
N ALA A 87 -7.01 5.85 -5.71
CA ALA A 87 -8.26 5.35 -6.28
C ALA A 87 -8.10 4.12 -7.19
N PRO A 88 -7.11 4.03 -8.10
CA PRO A 88 -6.89 2.81 -8.88
C PRO A 88 -6.54 1.60 -8.01
N ALA A 89 -5.70 1.78 -7.00
CA ALA A 89 -5.28 0.71 -6.10
C ALA A 89 -6.42 0.28 -5.16
N LEU A 90 -7.19 1.24 -4.63
CA LEU A 90 -8.41 0.99 -3.86
C LEU A 90 -9.42 0.16 -4.64
N HIS A 91 -9.64 0.49 -5.92
CA HIS A 91 -10.57 -0.22 -6.78
C HIS A 91 -10.09 -1.62 -7.19
N GLU A 92 -8.77 -1.79 -7.38
CA GLU A 92 -8.16 -3.07 -7.76
C GLU A 92 -8.06 -4.05 -6.57
N ALA A 93 -7.98 -3.55 -5.34
CA ALA A 93 -7.89 -4.37 -4.14
C ALA A 93 -9.09 -5.31 -3.99
N ASP A 94 -8.94 -6.37 -3.19
CA ASP A 94 -10.08 -7.19 -2.80
C ASP A 94 -10.96 -6.47 -1.77
N ILE A 95 -10.36 -5.55 -1.00
CA ILE A 95 -11.06 -4.63 -0.09
C ILE A 95 -10.36 -3.26 -0.11
N GLY A 96 -11.03 -2.23 -0.61
CA GLY A 96 -10.59 -0.84 -0.53
C GLY A 96 -11.12 -0.13 0.71
N LEU A 97 -10.26 0.58 1.44
CA LEU A 97 -10.60 1.36 2.63
C LEU A 97 -10.23 2.84 2.44
N ALA A 98 -11.22 3.73 2.47
CA ALA A 98 -11.00 5.17 2.42
C ALA A 98 -11.14 5.84 3.78
N MET A 99 -10.40 6.94 3.99
CA MET A 99 -10.57 7.83 5.15
C MET A 99 -11.83 8.71 4.98
N GLY A 100 -12.60 8.89 6.05
CA GLY A 100 -13.86 9.62 6.02
C GLY A 100 -13.69 11.15 6.01
N ILE A 101 -12.73 11.66 6.79
CA ILE A 101 -12.48 13.09 6.97
C ILE A 101 -11.41 13.56 5.99
N ALA A 102 -10.24 12.93 5.98
CA ALA A 102 -9.12 13.27 5.10
C ALA A 102 -9.32 12.77 3.66
N GLY A 103 -10.12 11.72 3.47
CA GLY A 103 -10.31 11.11 2.15
C GLY A 103 -11.01 12.03 1.17
N THR A 104 -10.44 12.12 -0.03
CA THR A 104 -11.09 12.74 -1.19
C THR A 104 -12.33 11.97 -1.59
N GLU A 105 -13.29 12.65 -2.24
CA GLU A 105 -14.51 11.98 -2.75
C GLU A 105 -14.16 10.87 -3.75
N VAL A 106 -13.12 11.06 -4.56
CA VAL A 106 -12.64 10.05 -5.51
C VAL A 106 -12.14 8.79 -4.79
N ALA A 107 -11.40 8.94 -3.68
CA ALA A 107 -10.95 7.81 -2.88
C ALA A 107 -12.13 7.06 -2.24
N LYS A 108 -13.10 7.80 -1.66
CA LYS A 108 -14.30 7.23 -1.04
C LYS A 108 -15.17 6.47 -2.04
N GLU A 109 -15.41 7.03 -3.22
CA GLU A 109 -16.18 6.39 -4.29
C GLU A 109 -15.49 5.14 -4.86
N SER A 110 -14.17 5.05 -4.73
CA SER A 110 -13.37 3.91 -5.20
C SER A 110 -13.15 2.84 -4.12
N SER A 111 -13.73 3.00 -2.92
CA SER A 111 -13.53 2.12 -1.76
C SER A 111 -14.79 1.35 -1.38
N ASP A 112 -14.61 0.19 -0.73
CA ASP A 112 -15.71 -0.63 -0.21
C ASP A 112 -16.12 -0.19 1.20
N ILE A 113 -15.17 0.31 1.98
CA ILE A 113 -15.35 0.72 3.39
C ILE A 113 -14.81 2.14 3.58
N ILE A 114 -15.59 2.97 4.27
CA ILE A 114 -15.18 4.32 4.67
C ILE A 114 -14.99 4.36 6.19
N ILE A 115 -13.79 4.72 6.64
CA ILE A 115 -13.42 4.89 8.05
C ILE A 115 -13.79 6.30 8.49
N LEU A 116 -14.98 6.46 9.09
CA LEU A 116 -15.56 7.77 9.38
C LEU A 116 -14.80 8.62 10.40
N ASP A 117 -13.95 8.01 11.24
CA ASP A 117 -13.22 8.69 12.31
C ASP A 117 -11.73 8.92 11.99
N ASP A 118 -11.28 8.57 10.78
CA ASP A 118 -9.88 8.60 10.33
C ASP A 118 -8.89 7.88 11.25
N ASN A 119 -9.40 7.00 12.10
CA ASN A 119 -8.56 6.23 12.99
C ASN A 119 -8.22 4.90 12.34
N PHE A 120 -6.97 4.72 11.92
CA PHE A 120 -6.51 3.46 11.35
C PHE A 120 -6.75 2.26 12.27
N ALA A 121 -6.76 2.45 13.60
CA ALA A 121 -7.09 1.39 14.55
C ALA A 121 -8.54 0.88 14.42
N SER A 122 -9.43 1.64 13.78
CA SER A 122 -10.80 1.21 13.47
C SER A 122 -10.82 0.05 12.47
N VAL A 123 -9.77 -0.12 11.64
CA VAL A 123 -9.62 -1.29 10.76
C VAL A 123 -9.60 -2.59 11.57
N LEU A 124 -8.96 -2.60 12.74
CA LEU A 124 -8.88 -3.80 13.60
C LEU A 124 -10.24 -4.23 14.19
N LYS A 125 -11.22 -3.34 14.18
CA LYS A 125 -12.58 -3.61 14.67
C LYS A 125 -13.48 -4.21 13.57
N VAL A 126 -13.06 -4.13 12.31
CA VAL A 126 -13.81 -4.67 11.19
C VAL A 126 -13.64 -6.19 11.20
N SER A 127 -14.66 -6.89 11.69
CA SER A 127 -14.75 -8.35 11.58
C SER A 127 -15.68 -8.67 10.41
N LEU A 128 -15.10 -9.19 9.32
CA LEU A 128 -15.86 -9.81 8.24
C LEU A 128 -16.30 -11.20 8.70
N VAL A 129 -17.60 -11.36 8.92
CA VAL A 129 -18.20 -12.69 9.09
C VAL A 129 -18.46 -13.22 7.68
N LEU A 130 -17.66 -14.20 7.25
CA LEU A 130 -17.86 -14.96 6.01
C LEU A 130 -18.83 -16.13 6.24
#